data_AF-A0A0F9BBK0-F1
#
_entry.id   AF-A0A0F9BBK0-F1
#
_cell.length_a   1.000
_cell.length_b   1.000
_cell.length_c   1.000
_cell.angle_alpha   90.00
_cell.angle_beta   90.00
_cell.angle_gamma   90.00
#
_symmetry.space_group_name_H-M   'P 1'
#
loop_
_entity.id
_entity.type
_entity.pdbx_description
1 polymer ?
#
loop_
_entity_poly.entity_id
_entity_poly.type
_entity_poly.pdbx_seq_one_letter_code
_entity_poly.pdbx_strand_id
1 'polypeptide(L)'
;MSDTKPLRIYPVGMALGVLLAVSFALCVLFDLLFPGATMYQAWLPLLPGVSWISWPSALLGLVESFAYGWYVAVIFVPTWNFFARSASA
;
A
#
# COMPACT_ATOMS: atom_id res chain seq x y z
N MET A 1 3.09 9.53 31.74
CA MET A 1 3.43 9.68 30.30
C MET A 1 3.60 8.28 29.76
N SER A 2 2.76 7.83 28.82
CA SER A 2 2.90 6.51 28.23
C SER A 2 4.20 6.48 27.44
N ASP A 3 5.10 5.58 27.83
CA ASP A 3 6.38 5.34 27.16
C ASP A 3 6.10 4.90 25.72
N THR A 4 6.15 5.86 24.79
CA THR A 4 5.76 5.62 23.40
C THR A 4 6.92 4.96 22.70
N LYS A 5 6.90 3.62 22.68
CA LYS A 5 7.93 2.82 22.02
C LYS A 5 8.01 3.20 20.53
N PRO A 6 9.23 3.41 19.98
CA PRO A 6 9.38 3.78 18.57
C PRO A 6 8.83 2.68 17.66
N LEU A 7 8.19 3.10 16.57
CA LEU A 7 7.70 2.20 15.55
C LEU A 7 8.87 1.56 14.81
N ARG A 8 8.73 0.26 14.56
CA ARG A 8 9.68 -0.52 13.76
C ARG A 8 9.21 -0.52 12.31
N ILE A 9 10.12 -0.22 11.38
CA ILE A 9 9.78 -0.08 9.96
C ILE A 9 9.28 -1.38 9.33
N TYR A 10 9.91 -2.52 9.64
CA TYR A 10 9.56 -3.81 9.05
C TYR A 10 8.10 -4.22 9.25
N PRO A 11 7.55 -4.30 10.49
CA PRO A 11 6.15 -4.69 10.68
C PRO A 11 5.17 -3.69 10.05
N VAL A 12 5.49 -2.39 10.04
CA VAL A 12 4.65 -1.37 9.39
C VAL A 12 4.68 -1.53 7.87
N GLY A 13 5.86 -1.69 7.27
CA GLY A 13 6.04 -1.93 5.83
C GLY A 13 5.37 -3.20 5.36
N MET A 14 5.52 -4.30 6.09
CA MET A 14 4.84 -5.56 5.78
C MET A 14 3.32 -5.43 5.88
N ALA A 15 2.80 -4.82 6.95
CA ALA A 15 1.37 -4.65 7.12
C ALA A 15 0.77 -3.77 6.01
N LEU A 16 1.38 -2.61 5.72
CA LEU A 16 0.90 -1.69 4.68
C LEU A 16 1.04 -2.28 3.28
N GLY A 17 2.16 -2.94 2.98
CA GLY A 17 2.39 -3.61 1.71
C GLY A 17 1.38 -4.72 1.45
N VAL A 18 1.17 -5.62 2.42
CA VAL A 18 0.18 -6.70 2.31
C VAL A 18 -1.23 -6.15 2.21
N LEU A 19 -1.58 -5.14 3.01
CA LEU A 19 -2.89 -4.49 2.94
C LEU A 19 -3.17 -3.96 1.54
N LEU A 20 -2.26 -3.16 0.96
CA LEU A 20 -2.43 -2.61 -0.38
C LEU A 20 -2.52 -3.70 -1.44
N ALA A 21 -1.66 -4.71 -1.39
CA ALA A 21 -1.65 -5.82 -2.34
C ALA A 21 -2.97 -6.62 -2.29
N VAL A 22 -3.47 -6.91 -1.08
CA VAL A 22 -4.76 -7.60 -0.90
C VAL A 22 -5.92 -6.73 -1.39
N SER A 23 -5.94 -5.44 -1.09
CA SER A 23 -6.96 -4.52 -1.60
C SER A 23 -6.97 -4.48 -3.13
N PHE A 24 -5.80 -4.39 -3.76
CA PHE A 24 -5.66 -4.45 -5.22
C PHE A 24 -6.22 -5.76 -5.78
N ALA A 25 -5.85 -6.91 -5.19
CA ALA A 25 -6.35 -8.22 -5.61
C ALA A 25 -7.89 -8.29 -5.54
N LEU A 26 -8.48 -7.80 -4.46
CA LEU A 26 -9.93 -7.76 -4.28
C LEU A 26 -10.61 -6.86 -5.34
N CYS A 27 -10.02 -5.72 -5.67
CA CYS A 27 -10.52 -4.84 -6.73
C CYS A 27 -10.50 -5.54 -8.10
N VAL A 28 -9.41 -6.22 -8.45
CA VAL A 28 -9.31 -6.97 -9.72
C VAL A 28 -10.32 -8.12 -9.77
N LEU A 29 -10.48 -8.87 -8.69
CA LEU A 29 -11.49 -9.94 -8.58
C LEU A 29 -12.91 -9.39 -8.73
N PHE A 30 -13.19 -8.23 -8.15
CA PHE A 30 -14.50 -7.58 -8.26
C PHE A 30 -14.79 -7.14 -9.70
N ASP A 31 -13.83 -6.53 -10.39
CA ASP A 31 -13.97 -6.14 -11.81
C ASP A 31 -14.19 -7.35 -12.73
N LEU A 32 -13.62 -8.52 -12.39
CA LEU A 32 -13.86 -9.78 -13.10
C LEU A 32 -15.26 -10.36 -12.86
N LEU A 33 -15.81 -10.20 -11.64
CA LEU A 33 -17.15 -10.67 -11.29
C LEU A 33 -18.26 -9.73 -11.81
N PHE A 34 -18.00 -8.42 -11.83
CA PHE A 34 -18.95 -7.38 -12.18
C PHE A 34 -18.43 -6.56 -13.37
N PRO A 35 -18.66 -7.02 -14.61
CA PRO A 35 -18.20 -6.32 -15.81
C PRO A 35 -18.83 -4.92 -15.87
N GLY A 36 -17.99 -3.88 -15.77
CA GLY A 36 -18.40 -2.47 -15.82
C GLY A 36 -18.13 -1.66 -14.54
N ALA A 37 -17.69 -2.28 -13.44
CA ALA A 37 -17.34 -1.56 -12.21
C ALA A 37 -16.06 -0.69 -12.34
N THR A 38 -15.13 -1.06 -13.22
CA THR A 38 -13.91 -0.31 -13.57
C THR A 38 -13.10 0.19 -12.36
N MET A 39 -13.06 -0.58 -11.26
CA MET A 39 -12.34 -0.21 -10.04
C MET A 39 -10.83 -0.09 -10.26
N TYR A 40 -10.26 -0.82 -11.23
CA TYR A 40 -8.85 -0.70 -11.60
C TYR A 40 -8.44 0.73 -12.01
N GLN A 41 -9.39 1.58 -12.43
CA GLN A 41 -9.11 2.98 -12.80
C GLN A 41 -8.56 3.81 -11.63
N ALA A 42 -8.97 3.51 -10.39
CA ALA A 42 -8.46 4.19 -9.20
C ALA A 42 -6.96 3.93 -8.95
N TRP A 43 -6.45 2.84 -9.53
CA TRP A 43 -5.10 2.33 -9.34
C TRP A 43 -4.13 2.85 -10.42
N LEU A 44 -4.63 3.19 -11.63
CA LEU A 44 -3.82 3.68 -12.75
C LEU A 44 -2.92 4.88 -12.42
N PRO A 45 -3.37 5.92 -11.67
CA PRO A 45 -2.50 7.05 -11.33
C PRO A 45 -1.33 6.67 -10.42
N LEU A 46 -1.48 5.59 -9.65
CA LEU A 46 -0.40 5.06 -8.82
C LEU A 46 0.48 4.07 -9.60
N LEU A 47 0.05 3.50 -10.71
CA LEU A 47 0.67 2.30 -11.28
C LEU A 47 1.11 2.56 -12.73
N PRO A 48 2.30 3.16 -12.96
CA PRO A 48 2.74 3.56 -14.29
C PRO A 48 2.94 2.37 -15.24
N GLY A 49 3.13 1.15 -14.74
CA GLY A 49 3.29 -0.07 -15.55
C GLY A 49 1.98 -0.80 -15.90
N VAL A 50 0.84 -0.40 -15.34
CA VAL A 50 -0.44 -1.12 -15.50
C VAL A 50 -1.28 -0.45 -16.59
N SER A 51 -1.44 -1.10 -17.74
CA SER A 51 -2.20 -0.52 -18.87
C SER A 51 -3.59 -1.14 -19.09
N TRP A 52 -3.89 -2.36 -18.57
CA TRP A 52 -5.19 -3.01 -18.77
C TRP A 52 -5.40 -4.29 -17.92
N ILE A 53 -6.56 -4.95 -18.02
CA ILE A 53 -6.82 -6.34 -17.55
C ILE A 53 -6.05 -7.31 -18.44
N SER A 54 -4.75 -7.44 -18.17
CA SER A 54 -3.97 -8.59 -18.62
C SER A 54 -3.38 -9.27 -17.39
N TRP A 55 -3.28 -10.60 -17.42
CA TRP A 55 -2.67 -11.37 -16.33
C TRP A 55 -1.28 -10.85 -15.93
N PRO A 56 -0.38 -10.47 -16.87
CA PRO A 56 0.89 -9.82 -16.53
C PRO A 56 0.72 -8.48 -15.82
N SER A 57 -0.22 -7.63 -16.27
CA SER A 57 -0.48 -6.33 -15.65
C SER A 57 -1.05 -6.46 -14.23
N ALA A 58 -1.87 -7.48 -13.97
CA ALA A 58 -2.38 -7.76 -12.63
C ALA A 58 -1.27 -8.20 -11.67
N LEU A 59 -0.34 -9.06 -12.10
CA LEU A 59 0.81 -9.45 -11.29
C LEU A 59 1.74 -8.27 -11.02
N LEU A 60 1.97 -7.43 -12.03
CA LEU A 60 2.77 -6.22 -11.89
C LEU A 60 2.12 -5.24 -10.90
N GLY A 61 0.80 -5.05 -11.00
CA GLY A 61 0.03 -4.23 -10.05
C GLY A 61 0.07 -4.72 -8.60
N LEU A 62 0.15 -6.04 -8.37
CA LEU A 62 0.37 -6.61 -7.03
C LEU A 62 1.74 -6.23 -6.46
N VAL A 63 2.79 -6.33 -7.27
CA VAL A 63 4.15 -5.99 -6.85
C VAL A 63 4.28 -4.49 -6.58
N GLU A 64 3.76 -3.67 -7.48
CA GLU A 64 3.81 -2.22 -7.34
C GLU A 64 2.96 -1.74 -6.15
N SER A 65 1.74 -2.24 -5.95
CA SER A 65 0.91 -1.88 -4.79
C SER A 65 1.57 -2.25 -3.46
N PHE A 66 2.22 -3.42 -3.39
CA PHE A 66 3.06 -3.79 -2.24
C PHE A 66 4.21 -2.80 -2.02
N ALA A 67 4.91 -2.41 -3.09
CA ALA A 67 5.98 -1.43 -3.04
C ALA A 67 5.48 -0.05 -2.58
N TYR A 68 4.29 0.38 -2.98
CA TYR A 68 3.65 1.60 -2.50
C TYR A 68 3.35 1.55 -1.00
N GLY A 69 2.94 0.40 -0.45
CA GLY A 69 2.79 0.23 0.99
C GLY A 69 4.13 0.42 1.74
N TRP A 70 5.22 -0.07 1.17
CA TRP A 70 6.58 0.17 1.69
C TRP A 70 7.03 1.62 1.56
N TYR A 71 6.72 2.29 0.44
CA TYR A 71 6.95 3.71 0.26
C TYR A 71 6.31 4.53 1.39
N VAL A 72 5.04 4.24 1.73
CA VAL A 72 4.35 4.88 2.85
C VAL A 72 5.08 4.58 4.17
N ALA A 73 5.48 3.35 4.43
CA ALA A 73 6.19 2.98 5.66
C ALA A 73 7.53 3.69 5.81
N VAL A 74 8.31 3.80 4.72
CA VAL A 74 9.61 4.48 4.70
C VAL A 74 9.48 5.96 5.05
N ILE A 75 8.40 6.62 4.65
CA ILE A 75 8.16 8.04 4.99
C ILE A 75 7.51 8.18 6.37
N PHE A 76 6.49 7.38 6.66
CA PHE A 76 5.66 7.52 7.86
C PHE A 76 6.43 7.17 9.14
N VAL A 77 7.16 6.06 9.16
CA VAL A 77 7.84 5.56 10.37
C VAL A 77 8.88 6.55 10.92
N PRO A 78 9.83 7.09 10.13
CA PRO A 78 10.78 8.08 10.66
C PRO A 78 10.08 9.37 11.08
N THR A 79 9.10 9.84 10.30
CA THR A 79 8.32 11.05 10.63
C THR A 79 7.57 10.89 11.95
N TRP A 80 6.89 9.77 12.14
CA TRP A 80 6.21 9.43 13.40
C TRP A 80 7.19 9.39 14.57
N ASN A 81 8.30 8.66 14.41
CA ASN A 81 9.30 8.52 15.48
C ASN A 81 9.95 9.87 15.83
N PHE A 82 10.10 10.79 14.88
CA PHE A 82 10.59 12.14 15.12
C PHE A 82 9.63 12.94 16.01
N PHE A 83 8.35 13.01 15.65
CA PHE A 83 7.36 13.79 16.42
C PHE A 83 6.99 13.14 17.76
N ALA A 84 6.93 11.81 17.82
CA ALA A 84 6.64 11.08 19.07
C ALA A 84 7.72 11.31 20.14
N ARG A 85 8.98 11.50 19.73
CA ARG A 85 10.07 11.87 20.64
C ARG A 85 9.89 13.29 21.19
N SER A 86 9.50 14.25 20.35
CA SER A 86 9.26 15.64 20.78
C SER A 86 8.06 15.80 21.72
N ALA A 87 7.06 14.92 21.62
CA ALA A 87 5.91 14.92 22.53
C ALA A 87 6.24 14.31 23.92
N SER A 88 7.40 13.69 24.07
CA SER A 88 7.85 13.03 25.30
C SER A 88 8.95 13.80 26.04
N ALA A 89 9.41 14.93 25.48
CA ALA A 89 10.40 15.85 26.06
C ALA A 89 9.72 17.07 26.69
#